data_AF-A0AAX6GFN7-F1
#
_entry.id   AF-A0AAX6GFN7-F1
#
_cell.length_a   1.000
_cell.length_b   1.000
_cell.length_c   1.000
_cell.angle_alpha   90.00
_cell.angle_beta   90.00
_cell.angle_gamma   90.00
#
_symmetry.space_group_name_H-M   'P 1'
#
loop_
_entity.id
_entity.type
_entity.pdbx_description
1 polymer ?
#
loop_
_entity_poly.entity_id
_entity_poly.type
_entity_poly.pdbx_seq_one_letter_code
_entity_poly.pdbx_strand_id
1 'polypeptide(L)'
;MVMTGILVWTLIEYTLHRFLFHIETKSYWTNTVHYLLHGCHHKHPMDGLRLVFPPAATAILLFPFWNLVRLFTTATTCPAIFGGGLLGYVIYDCTHYYLHHGKPTKEPAKHLKRYHLNHHFRIQTMGFGITSSLWDNVFGTLPPPAKAA
;
A
#
# COMPACT_ATOMS: atom_id res chain seq x y z
N MET A 1 15.89 14.10 6.27
CA MET A 1 15.64 12.67 6.56
C MET A 1 14.16 12.28 6.53
N VAL A 2 13.21 13.21 6.76
CA VAL A 2 11.76 12.92 6.58
C VAL A 2 11.44 12.43 5.17
N MET A 3 11.93 13.12 4.13
CA MET A 3 11.74 12.70 2.74
C MET A 3 12.29 11.30 2.46
N THR A 4 13.40 10.93 3.10
CA THR A 4 13.97 9.58 3.03
C THR A 4 13.01 8.56 3.63
N GLY A 5 12.41 8.86 4.78
CA GLY A 5 11.38 8.01 5.38
C GLY A 5 10.16 7.81 4.47
N ILE A 6 9.67 8.89 3.84
CA ILE A 6 8.56 8.81 2.87
C ILE A 6 8.95 7.95 1.67
N LEU A 7 10.15 8.15 1.11
CA LEU A 7 10.64 7.34 -0.01
C LEU A 7 10.75 5.86 0.36
N VAL A 8 11.31 5.55 1.53
CA VAL A 8 11.38 4.19 2.07
C VAL A 8 9.99 3.59 2.23
N TRP A 9 9.02 4.38 2.71
CA TRP A 9 7.63 3.92 2.79
C TRP A 9 7.09 3.49 1.42
N THR A 10 7.34 4.24 0.33
CA THR A 10 6.82 3.83 -1.00
C THR A 10 7.33 2.46 -1.45
N LEU A 11 8.55 2.08 -1.03
CA LEU A 11 9.08 0.74 -1.30
C LEU A 11 8.42 -0.31 -0.39
N ILE A 12 8.25 0.00 0.90
CA ILE A 12 7.54 -0.86 1.84
C ILE A 12 6.10 -1.13 1.37
N GLU A 13 5.38 -0.09 0.95
CA GLU A 13 4.06 -0.17 0.34
C GLU A 13 4.04 -1.19 -0.80
N TYR A 14 4.94 -1.04 -1.78
CA TYR A 14 5.04 -1.95 -2.91
C TYR A 14 5.32 -3.40 -2.46
N THR A 15 6.29 -3.60 -1.56
CA THR A 15 6.69 -4.93 -1.08
C THR A 15 5.57 -5.60 -0.28
N LEU A 16 4.92 -4.88 0.64
CA LEU A 16 3.80 -5.41 1.41
C LEU A 16 2.64 -5.76 0.49
N HIS A 17 2.27 -4.86 -0.42
CA HIS A 17 1.15 -5.10 -1.32
C HIS A 17 1.42 -6.32 -2.22
N ARG A 18 2.61 -6.42 -2.80
CA ARG A 18 2.95 -7.54 -3.69
C ARG A 18 3.13 -8.88 -2.99
N PHE A 19 3.90 -8.92 -1.90
CA PHE A 19 4.38 -10.20 -1.34
C PHE A 19 3.64 -10.65 -0.08
N LEU A 20 2.98 -9.74 0.64
CA LEU A 20 2.21 -10.07 1.85
C LEU A 20 0.71 -10.02 1.57
N PHE A 21 0.22 -8.97 0.92
CA PHE A 21 -1.22 -8.77 0.68
C PHE A 21 -1.77 -9.61 -0.47
N HIS A 22 -0.92 -10.06 -1.38
CA HIS A 22 -1.26 -10.98 -2.48
C HIS A 22 -0.58 -12.35 -2.34
N ILE A 23 -0.27 -12.76 -1.11
CA ILE A 23 0.33 -14.08 -0.84
C ILE A 23 -0.70 -15.20 -1.00
N GLU A 24 -0.31 -16.29 -1.68
CA GLU A 24 -1.12 -17.49 -1.76
C GLU A 24 -1.08 -18.26 -0.44
N THR A 25 -2.26 -18.53 0.13
CA THR A 25 -2.44 -19.23 1.41
C THR A 25 -3.27 -20.50 1.21
N LYS A 26 -3.06 -21.51 2.08
CA LYS A 26 -3.66 -22.85 1.91
C LYS A 26 -4.40 -23.39 3.13
N SER A 27 -4.14 -22.87 4.33
CA SER A 27 -4.75 -23.35 5.57
C SER A 27 -5.83 -22.38 6.06
N TYR A 28 -6.79 -22.88 6.85
CA TYR A 28 -7.85 -22.04 7.43
C TYR A 28 -7.30 -20.78 8.13
N TRP A 29 -6.30 -20.94 9.00
CA TRP A 29 -5.73 -19.83 9.75
C TRP A 29 -4.96 -18.85 8.85
N THR A 30 -4.18 -19.35 7.88
CA THR A 30 -3.44 -18.46 6.97
C THR A 30 -4.39 -17.71 6.03
N ASN A 31 -5.44 -18.37 5.54
CA ASN A 31 -6.49 -17.74 4.74
C ASN A 31 -7.25 -16.68 5.55
N THR A 32 -7.50 -16.92 6.85
CA THR A 32 -8.16 -15.97 7.74
C THR A 32 -7.31 -14.72 7.93
N VAL A 33 -6.01 -14.89 8.24
CA VAL A 33 -5.08 -13.77 8.37
C VAL A 33 -4.98 -12.98 7.06
N HIS A 34 -4.81 -13.66 5.92
CA HIS A 34 -4.78 -13.02 4.62
C HIS A 34 -6.07 -12.25 4.30
N TYR A 35 -7.24 -12.82 4.62
CA TYR A 35 -8.52 -12.15 4.46
C TYR A 35 -8.58 -10.86 5.28
N LEU A 36 -8.12 -10.87 6.53
CA LEU A 36 -8.10 -9.69 7.39
C LEU A 36 -7.08 -8.63 6.95
N LEU A 37 -5.94 -9.04 6.38
CA LEU A 37 -4.90 -8.13 5.91
C LEU A 37 -5.31 -7.41 4.62
N HIS A 38 -5.88 -8.14 3.65
CA HIS A 38 -6.18 -7.56 2.33
C HIS A 38 -7.31 -8.26 1.57
N GLY A 39 -7.53 -9.56 1.77
CA GLY A 39 -8.54 -10.31 1.02
C GLY A 39 -9.97 -9.77 1.18
N CYS A 40 -10.31 -9.22 2.36
CA CYS A 40 -11.59 -8.58 2.61
C CYS A 40 -11.81 -7.36 1.72
N HIS A 41 -10.77 -6.54 1.55
CA HIS A 41 -10.79 -5.37 0.69
C HIS A 41 -10.98 -5.77 -0.78
N HIS A 42 -10.25 -6.78 -1.27
CA HIS A 42 -10.46 -7.28 -2.64
C HIS A 42 -11.84 -7.90 -2.86
N LYS A 43 -12.42 -8.53 -1.84
CA LYS A 43 -13.76 -9.12 -1.92
C LYS A 43 -14.86 -8.07 -1.87
N HIS A 44 -14.64 -6.97 -1.14
CA HIS A 44 -15.61 -5.91 -0.92
C HIS A 44 -14.99 -4.51 -1.17
N PRO A 45 -14.55 -4.21 -2.41
CA PRO A 45 -13.71 -3.04 -2.69
C PRO A 45 -14.41 -1.68 -2.51
N MET A 46 -15.74 -1.66 -2.37
CA MET A 46 -16.53 -0.45 -2.14
C MET A 46 -17.09 -0.35 -0.71
N ASP A 47 -16.68 -1.25 0.19
CA ASP A 47 -17.00 -1.14 1.62
C ASP A 47 -16.05 -0.13 2.28
N GLY A 48 -16.55 1.09 2.47
CA GLY A 48 -15.78 2.19 3.05
C GLY A 48 -15.30 1.97 4.49
N LEU A 49 -15.80 0.95 5.20
CA LEU A 49 -15.36 0.61 6.56
C LEU A 49 -14.28 -0.47 6.59
N ARG A 50 -13.93 -1.06 5.43
CA ARG A 50 -13.00 -2.21 5.34
C ARG A 50 -11.89 -2.00 4.30
N LEU A 51 -11.40 -0.77 4.19
CA LEU A 51 -10.35 -0.39 3.24
C LEU A 51 -9.02 -0.05 3.91
N VAL A 52 -9.04 0.91 4.85
CA VAL A 52 -7.82 1.40 5.51
C VAL A 52 -7.38 0.46 6.62
N PHE A 53 -6.10 0.44 6.92
CA PHE A 53 -5.59 -0.41 7.99
C PHE A 53 -6.03 0.14 9.36
N PRO A 54 -6.50 -0.70 10.31
CA PRO A 54 -7.04 -0.20 11.57
C PRO A 54 -5.98 0.53 12.43
N PRO A 55 -6.22 1.77 12.90
CA PRO A 55 -5.23 2.53 13.67
C PRO A 55 -4.70 1.81 14.92
N ALA A 56 -5.55 1.04 15.60
CA ALA A 56 -5.14 0.25 16.76
C ALA A 56 -4.13 -0.85 16.40
N ALA A 57 -4.32 -1.52 15.26
CA ALA A 57 -3.37 -2.50 14.75
C ALA A 57 -2.07 -1.82 14.31
N THR A 58 -2.15 -0.67 13.62
CA THR A 58 -0.97 0.14 13.27
C THR A 58 -0.16 0.50 14.50
N ALA A 59 -0.80 0.99 15.58
CA ALA A 59 -0.13 1.40 16.81
C ALA A 59 0.67 0.25 17.45
N ILE A 60 0.15 -0.97 17.43
CA ILE A 60 0.87 -2.17 17.90
C ILE A 60 2.12 -2.41 17.04
N LEU A 61 1.99 -2.27 15.71
CA LEU A 61 3.11 -2.47 14.78
C LEU A 61 4.17 -1.37 14.85
N LEU A 62 3.85 -0.17 15.35
CA LEU A 62 4.83 0.91 15.48
C LEU A 62 6.01 0.56 16.38
N PHE A 63 5.81 -0.25 17.44
CA PHE A 63 6.89 -0.63 18.35
C PHE A 63 7.98 -1.49 17.69
N PRO A 64 7.67 -2.63 17.04
CA PRO A 64 8.69 -3.40 16.33
C PRO A 64 9.29 -2.61 15.15
N PHE A 65 8.50 -1.79 14.44
CA PHE A 65 9.03 -0.94 13.36
C PHE A 65 10.02 0.11 13.86
N TRP A 66 9.73 0.78 14.97
CA TRP A 66 10.65 1.74 15.59
C TRP A 66 11.99 1.08 15.93
N ASN A 67 11.96 -0.09 16.55
CA ASN A 67 13.17 -0.83 16.89
C ASN A 67 13.94 -1.27 15.64
N LEU A 68 13.25 -1.67 14.57
CA LEU A 68 13.87 -2.00 13.29
C LEU A 68 14.59 -0.79 12.68
N VAL A 69 13.93 0.38 12.62
CA VAL A 69 14.53 1.61 12.08
C VAL A 69 15.77 2.02 12.88
N ARG A 70 15.75 1.85 14.20
CA ARG A 70 16.90 2.13 15.08
C ARG A 70 18.14 1.30 14.77
N LEU A 71 18.00 0.09 14.20
CA LEU A 71 19.15 -0.73 13.83
C LEU A 71 19.96 -0.14 12.66
N PHE A 72 19.31 0.68 11.83
CA PHE A 72 19.91 1.23 10.60
C PHE A 72 20.15 2.74 10.68
N THR A 73 19.87 3.38 11.81
CA THR A 73 19.87 4.84 11.94
C THR A 73 20.53 5.29 13.24
N THR A 74 20.96 6.56 13.29
CA THR A 74 21.49 7.17 14.51
C THR A 74 20.35 7.70 15.38
N ALA A 75 20.62 7.95 16.66
CA ALA A 75 19.65 8.58 17.57
C ALA A 75 19.08 9.92 17.03
N THR A 76 19.87 10.67 16.26
CA THR A 76 19.47 11.95 15.67
C THR A 76 18.64 11.80 14.39
N THR A 77 18.85 10.75 13.60
CA THR A 77 18.18 10.55 12.31
C THR A 77 16.95 9.64 12.41
N CYS A 78 16.93 8.72 13.38
CA CYS A 78 15.84 7.77 13.61
C CYS A 78 14.46 8.44 13.70
N PRO A 79 14.24 9.48 14.52
CA PRO A 79 12.92 10.10 14.64
C PRO A 79 12.41 10.68 13.32
N ALA A 80 13.30 11.27 12.53
CA ALA A 80 12.93 11.87 11.25
C ALA A 80 12.62 10.82 10.17
N ILE A 81 13.36 9.72 10.12
CA ILE A 81 13.10 8.61 9.18
C ILE A 81 11.80 7.90 9.56
N PHE A 82 11.63 7.57 10.85
CA PHE A 82 10.43 6.93 11.34
C PHE A 82 9.18 7.81 11.14
N GLY A 83 9.25 9.09 11.51
CA GLY A 83 8.17 10.05 11.29
C GLY A 83 7.84 10.26 9.82
N GLY A 84 8.86 10.28 8.95
CA GLY A 84 8.67 10.30 7.49
C GLY A 84 7.99 9.04 6.96
N GLY A 85 8.36 7.86 7.45
CA GLY A 85 7.71 6.60 7.10
C GLY A 85 6.25 6.56 7.53
N LEU A 86 5.95 7.01 8.75
CA LEU A 86 4.58 7.13 9.25
C LEU A 86 3.73 8.12 8.43
N LEU A 87 4.31 9.26 8.07
CA LEU A 87 3.66 10.22 7.17
C LEU A 87 3.39 9.60 5.79
N GLY A 88 4.35 8.84 5.24
CA GLY A 88 4.17 8.08 4.01
C GLY A 88 3.00 7.09 4.10
N TYR A 89 2.90 6.35 5.21
CA TYR A 89 1.78 5.45 5.49
C TYR A 89 0.42 6.15 5.50
N VAL A 90 0.31 7.29 6.18
CA VAL A 90 -0.94 8.07 6.20
C VAL A 90 -1.30 8.57 4.80
N ILE A 91 -0.31 9.07 4.04
CA ILE A 91 -0.51 9.47 2.64
C ILE A 91 -1.01 8.28 1.81
N TYR A 92 -0.44 7.10 2.00
CA TYR A 92 -0.89 5.87 1.35
C TYR A 92 -2.34 5.53 1.66
N ASP A 93 -2.74 5.43 2.93
CA ASP A 93 -4.11 5.03 3.32
C ASP A 93 -5.14 6.07 2.83
N CYS A 94 -4.84 7.36 2.97
CA CYS A 94 -5.70 8.42 2.46
C CYS A 94 -5.81 8.40 0.93
N THR A 95 -4.70 8.17 0.22
CA THR A 95 -4.70 8.04 -1.23
C THR A 95 -5.54 6.85 -1.64
N HIS A 96 -5.28 5.68 -1.05
CA HIS A 96 -6.00 4.43 -1.31
C HIS A 96 -7.51 4.62 -1.16
N TYR A 97 -7.93 5.20 -0.03
CA TYR A 97 -9.33 5.48 0.23
C TYR A 97 -9.95 6.40 -0.82
N TYR A 98 -9.23 7.47 -1.19
CA TYR A 98 -9.68 8.43 -2.20
C TYR A 98 -9.75 7.81 -3.60
N LEU A 99 -8.87 6.87 -3.95
CA LEU A 99 -8.94 6.17 -5.24
C LEU A 99 -10.22 5.34 -5.37
N HIS A 100 -10.68 4.70 -4.30
CA HIS A 100 -11.96 3.97 -4.30
C HIS A 100 -13.17 4.92 -4.30
N HIS A 101 -13.22 5.84 -3.35
CA HIS A 101 -14.45 6.57 -3.02
C HIS A 101 -14.52 7.98 -3.64
N GLY A 102 -13.40 8.56 -4.05
CA GLY A 102 -13.32 9.88 -4.67
C GLY A 102 -13.65 9.88 -6.17
N LYS A 103 -13.78 11.07 -6.76
CA LYS A 103 -13.96 11.27 -8.20
C LYS A 103 -12.87 12.20 -8.76
N PRO A 104 -11.59 11.76 -8.81
CA PRO A 104 -10.50 12.60 -9.28
C PRO A 104 -10.69 12.98 -10.76
N THR A 105 -10.67 14.28 -11.04
CA THR A 105 -10.80 14.84 -12.41
C THR A 105 -9.48 15.29 -13.00
N LYS A 106 -8.45 15.49 -12.16
CA LYS A 106 -7.12 15.97 -12.55
C LYS A 106 -6.06 14.90 -12.36
N GLU A 107 -5.02 14.98 -13.18
CA GLU A 107 -3.80 14.19 -12.99
C GLU A 107 -3.00 14.72 -11.79
N PRO A 108 -2.24 13.85 -11.07
CA PRO A 108 -2.05 12.41 -11.34
C PRO A 108 -3.11 11.48 -10.73
N ALA A 109 -4.00 12.01 -9.88
CA ALA A 109 -4.96 11.18 -9.13
C ALA A 109 -5.96 10.43 -10.02
N LYS A 110 -6.33 11.02 -11.17
CA LYS A 110 -7.19 10.37 -12.17
C LYS A 110 -6.52 9.13 -12.77
N HIS A 111 -5.25 9.23 -13.17
CA HIS A 111 -4.46 8.09 -13.61
C HIS A 111 -4.36 7.02 -12.52
N LEU A 112 -3.97 7.40 -11.29
CA LEU A 112 -3.83 6.46 -10.18
C LEU A 112 -5.12 5.70 -9.89
N LYS A 113 -6.28 6.38 -9.94
CA LYS A 113 -7.58 5.71 -9.79
C LYS A 113 -7.78 4.65 -10.86
N ARG A 114 -7.60 4.98 -12.14
CA ARG A 114 -7.75 4.00 -13.22
C ARG A 114 -6.77 2.84 -13.08
N TYR A 115 -5.52 3.14 -12.74
CA TYR A 115 -4.47 2.17 -12.51
C TYR A 115 -4.84 1.20 -11.37
N HIS A 116 -5.30 1.71 -10.23
CA HIS A 116 -5.65 0.90 -9.07
C HIS A 116 -6.94 0.09 -9.27
N LEU A 117 -7.94 0.66 -9.93
CA LEU A 117 -9.14 -0.09 -10.28
C LEU A 117 -8.85 -1.20 -11.31
N ASN A 118 -7.85 -1.04 -12.19
CA ASN A 118 -7.39 -2.13 -13.05
C ASN A 118 -6.75 -3.27 -12.24
N HIS A 119 -6.03 -2.96 -11.16
CA HIS A 119 -5.53 -3.96 -10.23
C HIS A 119 -6.71 -4.76 -9.63
N HIS A 120 -7.72 -4.10 -9.08
CA HIS A 120 -8.89 -4.79 -8.50
C HIS A 120 -9.71 -5.62 -9.50
N PHE A 121 -10.03 -5.05 -10.66
CA PHE A 121 -11.09 -5.57 -11.52
C PHE A 121 -10.60 -6.21 -12.82
N ARG A 122 -9.29 -6.14 -13.11
CA ARG A 122 -8.73 -6.68 -14.36
C ARG A 122 -7.56 -7.63 -14.15
N ILE A 123 -6.49 -7.18 -13.48
CA ILE A 123 -5.26 -7.96 -13.33
C ILE A 123 -4.69 -7.72 -11.92
N GLN A 124 -5.05 -8.59 -10.98
CA GLN A 124 -4.63 -8.49 -9.57
C GLN A 124 -3.14 -8.86 -9.36
N THR A 125 -2.51 -9.52 -10.32
CA THR A 125 -1.08 -9.89 -10.27
C THR A 125 -0.14 -8.77 -10.74
N MET A 126 -0.68 -7.58 -11.03
CA MET A 126 0.05 -6.41 -11.50
C MET A 126 -0.49 -5.15 -10.81
N GLY A 127 0.31 -4.08 -10.79
CA GLY A 127 -0.15 -2.79 -10.32
C GLY A 127 -0.23 -2.68 -8.79
N PHE A 128 0.89 -2.91 -8.10
CA PHE A 128 0.95 -2.96 -6.64
C PHE A 128 1.20 -1.59 -5.98
N GLY A 129 1.67 -0.58 -6.71
CA GLY A 129 1.87 0.76 -6.17
C GLY A 129 0.57 1.57 -6.10
N ILE A 130 0.15 1.99 -4.92
CA ILE A 130 -1.05 2.81 -4.70
C ILE A 130 -0.75 4.31 -4.82
N THR A 131 0.35 4.75 -4.21
CA THR A 131 0.76 6.16 -4.20
C THR A 131 1.45 6.58 -5.49
N SER A 132 2.11 5.64 -6.17
CA SER A 132 2.74 5.82 -7.48
C SER A 132 2.98 4.49 -8.18
N SER A 133 3.10 4.50 -9.51
CA SER A 133 3.51 3.33 -10.29
C SER A 133 5.04 3.15 -10.39
N LEU A 134 5.83 3.88 -9.60
CA LEU A 134 7.29 3.90 -9.68
C LEU A 134 7.89 2.49 -9.56
N TRP A 135 7.54 1.77 -8.49
CA TRP A 135 8.10 0.45 -8.22
C TRP A 135 7.59 -0.63 -9.18
N ASP A 136 6.37 -0.49 -9.71
CA ASP A 136 5.90 -1.37 -10.78
C ASP A 136 6.68 -1.20 -12.08
N ASN A 137 7.11 0.01 -12.41
CA ASN A 137 8.02 0.22 -13.54
C ASN A 137 9.39 -0.41 -13.27
N VAL A 138 9.95 -0.20 -12.06
CA VAL A 138 11.26 -0.74 -11.68
C VAL A 138 11.28 -2.27 -11.67
N PHE A 139 10.23 -2.91 -11.15
CA PHE A 139 10.17 -4.36 -10.97
C PHE A 139 9.33 -5.10 -12.02
N GLY A 140 8.93 -4.40 -13.09
CA GLY A 140 8.25 -5.00 -14.25
C GLY A 140 6.83 -5.51 -13.94
N THR A 141 6.11 -4.87 -13.03
CA THR A 141 4.72 -5.21 -12.66
C THR A 141 3.69 -4.17 -13.09
N LEU A 142 4.04 -3.30 -14.05
CA LEU A 142 3.11 -2.32 -14.59
C LEU A 142 1.99 -3.02 -15.41
N PRO A 143 0.70 -2.77 -15.12
CA PRO A 143 -0.37 -3.37 -15.90
C PRO A 143 -0.32 -2.92 -17.37
N PRO A 144 -0.42 -3.82 -18.36
CA PRO A 144 -0.44 -3.45 -19.77
C PRO A 144 -1.67 -2.58 -20.09
N PRO A 145 -1.63 -1.74 -21.13
CA PRO A 145 -2.82 -1.00 -21.57
C PRO A 145 -4.01 -1.94 -21.78
N ALA A 146 -5.23 -1.47 -21.49
CA ALA A 146 -6.42 -2.21 -21.90
C ALA A 146 -6.41 -2.29 -23.43
N LYS A 147 -6.56 -3.49 -24.00
CA LYS A 147 -6.79 -3.61 -25.44
C LYS A 147 -8.08 -2.85 -25.74
N ALA A 148 -8.05 -1.97 -26.74
CA ALA A 148 -9.27 -1.36 -27.24
C ALA A 148 -10.20 -2.49 -27.72
N ALA A 149 -11.45 -2.46 -27.25
CA ALA A 149 -12.50 -3.35 -27.72
C ALA A 149 -12.93 -2.95 -29.14
#